data_AF-A0ABD5SUA9-F1
#
_entry.id   AF-A0ABD5SUA9-F1
#
_cell.length_a   1.000
_cell.length_b   1.000
_cell.length_c   1.000
_cell.angle_alpha   90.00
_cell.angle_beta   90.00
_cell.angle_gamma   90.00
#
_symmetry.space_group_name_H-M   'P 1'
#
loop_
_entity.id
_entity.type
_entity.pdbx_description
1 polymer ?
#
loop_
_entity_poly.entity_id
_entity_poly.type
_entity_poly.pdbx_seq_one_letter_code
_entity_poly.pdbx_strand_id
1 'polypeptide(L)'
;MQRQTILAIAVALTLLTGATGAVTAQPADGPPDNLPDSVPEFVSDVLGTITDAVSGVIDSLGEVVRDLTAGSGAPGLNDNGN
;
A
#
# COMPACT_ATOMS: atom_id res chain seq x y z
N MET A 1 -2.84 -11.21 23.55
CA MET A 1 -3.20 -10.23 22.50
C MET A 1 -1.98 -9.60 21.85
N GLN A 2 -1.08 -8.92 22.57
CA GLN A 2 0.06 -8.16 22.00
C GLN A 2 1.02 -8.96 21.10
N ARG A 3 1.28 -10.24 21.42
CA ARG A 3 2.18 -11.11 20.65
C ARG A 3 1.62 -11.52 19.27
N GLN A 4 0.29 -11.65 19.17
CA GLN A 4 -0.38 -11.95 17.90
C GLN A 4 -0.39 -10.72 16.99
N THR A 5 -0.59 -9.53 17.56
CA THR A 5 -0.57 -8.27 16.82
C THR A 5 0.80 -8.02 16.19
N ILE A 6 1.89 -8.24 16.93
CA ILE A 6 3.27 -8.09 16.42
C ILE A 6 3.56 -9.08 15.27
N LEU A 7 3.10 -10.33 15.41
CA LEU A 7 3.32 -11.37 14.39
C LEU A 7 2.56 -11.07 13.08
N ALA A 8 1.33 -10.56 13.19
CA ALA A 8 0.55 -10.14 12.03
C ALA A 8 1.21 -8.98 11.28
N ILE A 9 1.74 -7.99 12.01
CA ILE A 9 2.47 -6.86 11.42
C ILE A 9 3.75 -7.35 10.70
N ALA A 10 4.52 -8.25 11.32
CA ALA A 10 5.75 -8.78 10.72
C ALA A 10 5.49 -9.56 9.43
N VAL A 11 4.42 -10.36 9.40
CA VAL A 11 4.01 -11.10 8.19
C VAL A 11 3.57 -10.14 7.09
N ALA A 12 2.78 -9.11 7.44
CA ALA A 12 2.34 -8.09 6.49
C ALA A 12 3.53 -7.32 5.87
N LEU A 13 4.52 -6.92 6.68
CA LEU A 13 5.74 -6.25 6.21
C LEU A 13 6.58 -7.13 5.28
N THR A 14 6.64 -8.43 5.57
CA THR A 14 7.39 -9.40 4.75
C THR A 14 6.74 -9.59 3.38
N LEU A 15 5.41 -9.67 3.33
CA LEU A 15 4.64 -9.76 2.08
C LEU A 15 4.73 -8.47 1.25
N LEU A 16 4.76 -7.31 1.91
CA LEU A 16 4.86 -6.01 1.26
C LEU A 16 6.21 -5.78 0.58
N THR A 17 7.28 -6.38 1.11
CA THR A 17 8.64 -6.31 0.54
C THR A 17 8.84 -7.36 -0.58
N GLY A 18 7.75 -7.74 -1.25
CA GLY A 18 7.71 -8.76 -2.30
C GLY A 18 8.84 -8.62 -3.31
N ALA A 19 9.39 -9.77 -3.71
CA ALA A 19 10.56 -9.93 -4.56
C ALA A 19 10.54 -8.99 -5.78
N THR A 20 11.31 -7.91 -5.72
CA THR A 20 11.63 -7.10 -6.88
C THR A 20 12.63 -7.88 -7.73
N GLY A 21 12.12 -8.73 -8.62
CA GLY A 21 12.93 -9.34 -9.67
C GLY A 21 13.49 -8.25 -10.57
N ALA A 22 14.81 -8.06 -10.55
CA ALA A 22 15.48 -7.11 -11.43
C ALA A 22 15.33 -7.58 -12.89
N VAL A 23 14.44 -6.93 -13.64
CA VAL A 23 14.37 -7.10 -15.10
C VAL A 23 15.44 -6.22 -15.72
N THR A 24 16.53 -6.83 -16.18
CA THR A 24 17.52 -6.12 -16.98
C THR A 24 16.94 -5.88 -18.37
N ALA A 25 16.72 -4.62 -18.75
CA ALA A 25 16.33 -4.26 -20.10
C ALA A 25 17.49 -4.51 -21.06
N GLN A 26 17.36 -5.54 -21.90
CA GLN A 26 18.30 -5.81 -22.99
C GLN A 26 18.03 -4.81 -24.13
N PRO A 27 19.05 -4.21 -24.78
CA PRO A 27 18.83 -3.31 -25.91
C PRO A 27 18.14 -4.10 -27.03
N ALA A 28 16.92 -3.70 -27.39
CA ALA A 28 16.14 -4.32 -28.46
C ALA A 28 15.97 -3.34 -29.63
N ASP A 29 16.14 -3.85 -30.85
CA ASP A 29 15.96 -3.14 -32.12
C ASP A 29 14.51 -2.74 -32.33
N GLY A 30 14.16 -1.50 -31.95
CA GLY A 30 12.86 -0.89 -32.24
C GLY A 30 11.65 -1.60 -31.60
N PRO A 31 10.47 -0.96 -31.57
CA PRO A 31 9.25 -1.65 -31.15
C PRO A 31 8.99 -2.82 -32.12
N PRO A 32 8.82 -4.06 -31.64
CA PRO A 32 8.53 -5.19 -32.53
C PRO A 32 7.24 -4.92 -33.30
N ASP A 33 7.23 -5.03 -34.63
CA ASP A 33 6.03 -4.82 -35.46
C ASP A 33 4.89 -5.81 -35.16
N ASN A 34 5.13 -6.78 -34.29
CA ASN A 34 4.20 -7.81 -33.86
C ASN A 34 3.92 -7.69 -32.35
N LEU A 35 3.54 -6.48 -31.89
CA LEU A 35 3.00 -6.33 -30.54
C LEU A 35 1.75 -7.23 -30.43
N PRO A 36 1.64 -8.05 -29.38
CA PRO A 36 0.40 -8.78 -29.12
C PRO A 36 -0.75 -7.76 -28.98
N ASP A 37 -1.95 -8.19 -29.38
CA ASP A 37 -3.16 -7.38 -29.26
C ASP A 37 -3.34 -6.83 -27.83
N SER A 38 -4.11 -5.75 -27.72
CA SER A 38 -4.44 -5.12 -26.44
C SER A 38 -4.80 -6.17 -25.39
N VAL A 39 -4.20 -6.01 -24.21
CA VAL A 39 -4.34 -6.93 -23.07
C VAL A 39 -5.81 -7.27 -22.84
N PRO A 40 -6.16 -8.55 -22.57
CA PRO A 40 -7.56 -8.96 -22.42
C PRO A 40 -8.29 -8.14 -21.34
N GLU A 41 -9.57 -7.81 -21.58
CA GLU A 41 -10.48 -7.11 -20.65
C GLU A 41 -10.44 -7.68 -19.23
N PHE A 42 -10.29 -9.00 -19.12
CA PHE A 42 -10.13 -9.73 -17.86
C PHE A 42 -9.00 -9.19 -16.97
N VAL A 43 -7.86 -8.80 -17.54
CA VAL A 43 -6.72 -8.28 -16.75
C VAL A 43 -7.02 -6.87 -16.25
N SER A 44 -7.71 -6.05 -17.05
CA SER A 44 -8.17 -4.72 -16.62
C SER A 44 -9.16 -4.81 -15.45
N ASP A 45 -10.08 -5.77 -15.49
CA ASP A 45 -11.05 -6.00 -14.42
C ASP A 45 -10.40 -6.51 -13.13
N VAL A 46 -9.44 -7.43 -13.25
CA VAL A 46 -8.63 -7.91 -12.12
C VAL A 46 -7.80 -6.79 -11.52
N LEU A 47 -7.11 -5.98 -12.33
CA LEU A 47 -6.33 -4.84 -11.86
C LEU A 47 -7.21 -3.76 -11.21
N GLY A 48 -8.42 -3.54 -11.73
CA GLY A 48 -9.42 -2.67 -11.12
C GLY A 48 -9.83 -3.17 -9.74
N THR A 49 -10.16 -4.46 -9.62
CA THR A 49 -10.53 -5.11 -8.34
C THR A 49 -9.42 -5.01 -7.30
N ILE A 50 -8.16 -5.24 -7.71
CA ILE A 50 -6.99 -5.11 -6.83
C ILE A 50 -6.82 -3.66 -6.37
N THR A 51 -6.97 -2.69 -7.28
CA THR A 51 -6.82 -1.27 -6.97
C THR A 51 -7.88 -0.80 -5.97
N ASP A 52 -9.13 -1.26 -6.12
CA ASP A 52 -10.22 -0.95 -5.20
C ASP A 52 -9.98 -1.54 -3.80
N ALA A 53 -9.55 -2.81 -3.75
CA ALA A 53 -9.19 -3.47 -2.50
C ALA A 53 -8.03 -2.77 -1.77
N VAL A 54 -6.98 -2.38 -2.50
CA VAL A 54 -5.83 -1.64 -1.93
C VAL A 54 -6.27 -0.28 -1.41
N SER A 55 -7.13 0.44 -2.15
CA SER A 55 -7.64 1.75 -1.73
C SER A 55 -8.42 1.66 -0.42
N GLY A 56 -9.30 0.66 -0.27
CA GLY A 56 -10.06 0.45 0.97
C GLY A 56 -9.19 0.11 2.18
N VAL A 57 -8.11 -0.66 1.97
CA VAL A 57 -7.13 -0.95 3.03
C VAL A 57 -6.37 0.32 3.44
N ILE A 58 -5.96 1.15 2.47
CA ILE A 58 -5.25 2.41 2.75
C ILE A 58 -6.13 3.38 3.54
N ASP A 59 -7.41 3.53 3.19
CA ASP A 59 -8.35 4.38 3.93
C ASP A 59 -8.51 3.91 5.39
N SER A 60 -8.61 2.59 5.59
CA SER A 60 -8.71 1.99 6.92
C SER A 60 -7.45 2.24 7.76
N LEU A 61 -6.27 2.11 7.14
CA LEU A 61 -5.00 2.43 7.79
C LEU A 61 -4.87 3.93 8.10
N GLY A 62 -5.34 4.80 7.19
CA GLY A 62 -5.38 6.24 7.38
C GLY A 62 -6.26 6.64 8.56
N GLU A 63 -7.41 6.01 8.73
CA GLU A 63 -8.31 6.20 9.89
C GLU A 63 -7.60 5.82 11.20
N VAL A 64 -6.95 4.64 11.23
CA VAL A 64 -6.20 4.17 12.40
C VAL A 64 -5.02 5.10 12.72
N VAL A 65 -4.23 5.51 11.73
CA VAL A 65 -3.11 6.44 11.93
C VAL A 65 -3.60 7.81 12.40
N ARG A 66 -4.73 8.28 11.88
CA ARG A 66 -5.38 9.54 12.28
C ARG A 66 -5.89 9.45 13.72
N ASP A 67 -6.49 8.33 14.11
CA ASP A 67 -6.92 8.08 15.49
C ASP A 67 -5.73 8.06 16.46
N LEU A 68 -4.65 7.35 16.12
CA LEU A 68 -3.43 7.35 16.93
C LEU A 68 -2.76 8.73 17.02
N THR A 69 -2.77 9.51 15.94
CA THR A 69 -2.20 10.87 15.91
C THR A 69 -3.08 11.88 16.66
N ALA A 70 -4.41 11.79 16.52
CA ALA A 70 -5.37 12.62 17.22
C ALA A 70 -5.43 12.30 18.72
N GLY A 71 -5.14 11.05 19.11
CA GLY A 71 -4.96 10.61 20.49
C GLY A 71 -3.73 11.20 21.20
N SER A 72 -2.80 11.80 20.46
CA SER A 72 -1.74 12.67 20.99
C SER A 72 -2.11 14.16 20.91
N GLY A 73 -3.36 14.48 21.24
CA GLY A 73 -3.74 15.84 21.63
C GLY A 73 -3.00 16.22 22.91
N ALA A 74 -1.87 16.91 22.77
CA ALA A 74 -1.26 17.65 23.87
C ALA A 74 -2.37 18.53 24.51
N PRO A 75 -2.62 18.40 25.83
CA PRO A 75 -3.52 19.31 26.53
C PRO A 75 -3.02 20.73 26.33
N GLY A 76 -3.93 21.63 25.97
CA GLY A 76 -3.62 23.05 25.84
C GLY A 76 -2.90 23.57 27.08
N LEU A 77 -1.73 24.16 26.86
CA LEU A 77 -1.06 25.00 27.85
C LEU A 77 -1.90 26.27 28.01
N ASN A 78 -2.93 26.19 28.86
CA ASN A 78 -3.60 27.35 29.45
C ASN A 78 -3.10 27.47 30.90
N ASP A 79 -1.84 27.88 31.06
CA ASP A 79 -1.33 28.36 32.34
C ASP A 79 -1.78 29.81 32.52
N ASN A 80 -3.03 29.98 32.97
CA ASN A 80 -3.50 31.24 33.52
C ASN A 80 -3.02 31.32 34.97
N GLY A 81 -1.80 31.80 35.15
CA GLY A 81 -1.20 32.08 36.46
C GLY A 81 -1.99 33.18 37.17
N ASN A 82 -2.58 32.79 38.31
CA ASN A 82 -3.08 33.69 39.35
C ASN A 82 -1.91 34.24 40.17
#